data_AF-A0A3A9WXF8-F1
#
_entry.id   AF-A0A3A9WXF8-F1
#
_cell.length_a   1.000
_cell.length_b   1.000
_cell.length_c   1.000
_cell.angle_alpha   90.00
_cell.angle_beta   90.00
_cell.angle_gamma   90.00
#
_symmetry.space_group_name_H-M   'P 1'
#
loop_
_entity.id
_entity.type
_entity.pdbx_description
1 polymer ?
#
loop_
_entity_poly.entity_id
_entity_poly.type
_entity_poly.pdbx_seq_one_letter_code
_entity_poly.pdbx_strand_id
1 'polypeptide(L)'
;MKIKHFTQILIALGFLLSTSCQQEETVSENENQSFTEDLFAKNWQEADLSSIFTGKEMNYPISITQLENVLDHKDVYQIRFVPGVIDEELLVKIISIDVSGNVLAEELVEQNKDLQISNQLNGISTIGFNRELISDPTVAKHILRFDEAAEYMNSWGQKSNQDINEVTSFGGMRVRHFSIEPNVVSHMIDQRAEFINLSWGLNKNNKLTTVFLPVTNSKIQLTTKNGNSGSAYDFTNPCPPECDPN
;
A
#
# COMPACT_ATOMS: atom_id res chain seq x y z
N MET A 1 84.26 -12.79 36.11
CA MET A 1 84.17 -12.11 37.42
C MET A 1 83.42 -10.80 37.23
N LYS A 2 82.29 -10.63 37.93
CA LYS A 2 81.45 -9.41 38.16
C LYS A 2 80.76 -8.79 36.91
N ILE A 3 79.43 -8.84 36.68
CA ILE A 3 78.20 -8.52 37.45
C ILE A 3 77.87 -7.00 37.54
N LYS A 4 76.73 -6.64 36.91
CA LYS A 4 75.73 -5.54 37.16
C LYS A 4 76.22 -4.07 37.00
N HIS A 5 75.44 -3.10 36.52
CA HIS A 5 74.02 -2.72 36.71
C HIS A 5 73.42 -2.16 35.40
N PHE A 6 72.17 -2.43 35.01
CA PHE A 6 70.87 -1.96 35.55
C PHE A 6 70.62 -0.45 35.37
N THR A 7 69.82 -0.08 34.37
CA THR A 7 68.92 1.07 34.46
C THR A 7 67.69 0.86 33.58
N GLN A 8 66.53 1.04 34.20
CA GLN A 8 65.17 0.87 33.70
C GLN A 8 64.74 2.01 32.77
N ILE A 9 63.49 1.90 32.27
CA ILE A 9 62.57 2.96 31.76
C ILE A 9 62.52 2.99 30.19
N LEU A 10 61.39 3.00 29.46
CA LEU A 10 59.97 3.29 29.72
C LEU A 10 59.08 2.56 28.68
N ILE A 11 57.95 2.08 29.18
CA ILE A 11 56.62 1.79 28.59
C ILE A 11 56.30 2.42 27.21
N ALA A 12 55.76 1.60 26.30
CA ALA A 12 54.66 2.00 25.39
C ALA A 12 53.77 0.78 25.09
N LEU A 13 52.81 0.58 25.99
CA LEU A 13 51.65 -0.30 25.83
C LEU A 13 50.67 0.39 24.87
N GLY A 14 50.40 -0.21 23.72
CA GLY A 14 49.49 0.31 22.70
C GLY A 14 48.55 -0.76 22.16
N PHE A 15 47.97 -1.57 23.06
CA PHE A 15 46.84 -2.44 22.75
C PHE A 15 45.55 -1.62 22.90
N LEU A 16 45.12 -0.97 21.83
CA LEU A 16 43.75 -0.44 21.70
C LEU A 16 42.88 -1.59 21.18
N LEU A 17 42.43 -2.45 22.09
CA LEU A 17 41.36 -3.40 21.82
C LEU A 17 40.02 -2.76 22.22
N SER A 18 39.23 -2.50 21.18
CA SER A 18 37.77 -2.63 21.16
C SER A 18 37.01 -2.15 22.38
N THR A 19 36.66 -0.86 22.39
CA THR A 19 35.42 -0.41 23.03
C THR A 19 34.25 -0.94 22.20
N SER A 20 33.66 -2.05 22.63
CA SER A 20 32.32 -2.42 22.22
C SER A 20 31.35 -1.42 22.85
N CYS A 21 30.99 -0.37 22.10
CA CYS A 21 29.69 0.25 22.31
C CYS A 21 28.65 -0.73 21.76
N GLN A 22 28.27 -1.72 22.58
CA GLN A 22 26.88 -2.17 22.52
C GLN A 22 26.08 -1.00 23.07
N GLN A 23 25.49 -0.25 22.15
CA GLN A 23 24.39 0.62 22.49
C GLN A 23 23.22 -0.33 22.75
N GLU A 24 23.04 -0.70 24.02
CA GLU A 24 21.76 -1.24 24.50
C GLU A 24 20.72 -0.16 24.23
N GLU A 25 20.01 -0.29 23.11
CA GLU A 25 18.71 0.33 22.97
C GLU A 25 17.81 -0.36 23.98
N THR A 26 17.66 0.27 25.15
CA THR A 26 16.53 0.04 26.03
C THR A 26 15.28 0.32 25.20
N VAL A 27 14.64 -0.78 24.73
CA VAL A 27 13.30 -0.77 24.17
C VAL A 27 12.39 -0.18 25.23
N SER A 28 12.08 1.10 25.02
CA SER A 28 11.01 1.77 25.71
C SER A 28 9.73 1.25 25.05
N GLU A 29 8.98 0.43 25.76
CA GLU A 29 7.63 0.03 25.39
C GLU A 29 6.73 1.28 25.34
N ASN A 30 6.75 1.99 24.22
CA ASN A 30 5.74 2.94 23.73
C ASN A 30 6.30 3.68 22.51
N GLU A 31 6.36 3.02 21.34
CA GLU A 31 6.65 3.72 20.10
C GLU A 31 5.72 3.23 18.99
N ASN A 32 4.85 4.13 18.52
CA ASN A 32 4.33 4.06 17.16
C ASN A 32 5.55 3.98 16.24
N GLN A 33 5.87 2.78 15.79
CA GLN A 33 7.06 2.50 15.00
C GLN A 33 6.88 3.18 13.63
N SER A 34 7.34 4.42 13.50
CA SER A 34 7.30 5.17 12.24
C SER A 34 8.40 4.64 11.33
N PHE A 35 8.02 3.72 10.45
CA PHE A 35 8.89 3.26 9.36
C PHE A 35 8.97 4.35 8.30
N THR A 36 10.16 4.68 7.79
CA THR A 36 10.25 5.53 6.59
C THR A 36 9.61 4.81 5.39
N GLU A 37 9.08 5.55 4.39
CA GLU A 37 8.55 4.96 3.13
C GLU A 37 9.56 3.96 2.54
N ASP A 38 10.84 4.33 2.52
CA ASP A 38 11.91 3.51 1.97
C ASP A 38 12.07 2.17 2.70
N LEU A 39 12.02 2.16 4.04
CA LEU A 39 12.15 0.92 4.81
C LEU A 39 10.90 0.04 4.66
N PHE A 40 9.72 0.67 4.70
CA PHE A 40 8.44 -0.01 4.56
C PHE A 40 8.30 -0.68 3.18
N ALA A 41 8.59 0.07 2.11
CA ALA A 41 8.60 -0.45 0.74
C ALA A 41 9.69 -1.50 0.56
N LYS A 42 10.89 -1.31 1.14
CA LYS A 42 11.98 -2.29 1.06
C LYS A 42 11.58 -3.64 1.64
N ASN A 43 10.92 -3.66 2.79
CA ASN A 43 10.45 -4.91 3.39
C ASN A 43 9.54 -5.68 2.42
N TRP A 44 8.63 -4.97 1.73
CA TRP A 44 7.82 -5.58 0.67
C TRP A 44 8.64 -6.09 -0.51
N GLN A 45 9.67 -5.36 -0.94
CA GLN A 45 10.53 -5.79 -2.05
C GLN A 45 11.34 -7.06 -1.73
N GLU A 46 11.72 -7.26 -0.47
CA GLU A 46 12.60 -8.35 -0.03
C GLU A 46 11.85 -9.54 0.62
N ALA A 47 10.58 -9.36 1.00
CA ALA A 47 9.80 -10.37 1.69
C ALA A 47 9.61 -11.68 0.89
N ASP A 48 9.54 -12.81 1.60
CA ASP A 48 8.99 -14.05 1.04
C ASP A 48 7.46 -13.96 1.04
N LEU A 49 6.88 -13.80 -0.15
CA LEU A 49 5.44 -13.63 -0.29
C LEU A 49 4.68 -14.96 -0.13
N SER A 50 5.36 -16.11 -0.23
CA SER A 50 4.68 -17.41 -0.21
C SER A 50 4.02 -17.75 1.14
N SER A 51 4.54 -17.17 2.24
CA SER A 51 3.98 -17.29 3.59
C SER A 51 2.88 -16.27 3.89
N ILE A 52 2.93 -15.10 3.24
CA ILE A 52 2.04 -13.95 3.46
C ILE A 52 0.74 -14.11 2.68
N PHE A 53 0.86 -14.54 1.41
CA PHE A 53 -0.30 -14.72 0.54
C PHE A 53 -0.89 -16.10 0.75
N THR A 54 -2.15 -16.15 1.17
CA THR A 54 -2.85 -17.40 1.51
C THR A 54 -3.98 -17.73 0.53
N GLY A 55 -4.08 -17.00 -0.59
CA GLY A 55 -5.20 -17.07 -1.54
C GLY A 55 -6.52 -16.51 -0.98
N LYS A 56 -6.49 -15.88 0.20
CA LYS A 56 -7.65 -15.20 0.81
C LYS A 56 -7.76 -13.77 0.31
N GLU A 57 -8.97 -13.24 0.39
CA GLU A 57 -9.27 -11.84 0.14
C GLU A 57 -8.42 -10.93 1.04
N MET A 58 -7.81 -9.91 0.44
CA MET A 58 -6.96 -8.95 1.13
C MET A 58 -7.60 -7.58 1.05
N ASN A 59 -8.19 -7.17 2.17
CA ASN A 59 -9.01 -5.98 2.28
C ASN A 59 -8.41 -5.02 3.30
N TYR A 60 -8.24 -3.77 2.89
CA TYR A 60 -7.65 -2.69 3.66
C TYR A 60 -8.69 -1.58 3.77
N PRO A 61 -9.49 -1.56 4.85
CA PRO A 61 -10.52 -0.54 5.03
C PRO A 61 -9.87 0.79 5.43
N ILE A 62 -9.82 1.73 4.49
CA ILE A 62 -9.25 3.05 4.70
C ILE A 62 -10.36 3.98 5.20
N SER A 63 -10.24 4.45 6.45
CA SER A 63 -11.21 5.39 6.99
C SER A 63 -11.21 6.71 6.23
N ILE A 64 -12.36 7.39 6.21
CA ILE A 64 -12.45 8.73 5.60
C ILE A 64 -11.49 9.71 6.26
N THR A 65 -11.34 9.65 7.58
CA THR A 65 -10.39 10.49 8.32
C THR A 65 -8.94 10.28 7.88
N GLN A 66 -8.51 9.05 7.60
CA GLN A 66 -7.16 8.80 7.07
C GLN A 66 -6.98 9.44 5.68
N LEU A 67 -7.99 9.36 4.81
CA LEU A 67 -7.93 10.00 3.50
C LEU A 67 -7.94 11.54 3.60
N GLU A 68 -8.70 12.10 4.53
CA GLU A 68 -8.71 13.54 4.82
C GLU A 68 -7.34 14.01 5.34
N ASN A 69 -6.74 13.27 6.28
CA ASN A 69 -5.43 13.59 6.85
C ASN A 69 -4.34 13.69 5.78
N VAL A 70 -4.29 12.75 4.83
CA VAL A 70 -3.28 12.79 3.75
C VAL A 70 -3.53 13.91 2.74
N LEU A 71 -4.75 14.47 2.69
CA LEU A 71 -5.12 15.59 1.82
C LEU A 71 -5.04 16.97 2.50
N ASP A 72 -4.83 17.06 3.81
CA ASP A 72 -4.90 18.32 4.58
C ASP A 72 -3.75 19.31 4.24
N HIS A 73 -2.81 18.90 3.40
CA HIS A 73 -1.75 19.76 2.92
C HIS A 73 -2.08 20.39 1.55
N LYS A 74 -1.93 21.72 1.45
CA LYS A 74 -2.17 22.48 0.20
C LYS A 74 -1.23 22.10 -0.95
N ASP A 75 -0.07 21.52 -0.63
CA ASP A 75 1.02 21.24 -1.58
C ASP A 75 1.02 19.77 -2.06
N VAL A 76 -0.04 19.01 -1.75
CA VAL A 76 -0.17 17.61 -2.17
C VAL A 76 -0.25 17.54 -3.69
N TYR A 77 0.73 16.85 -4.27
CA TYR A 77 0.81 16.57 -5.70
C TYR A 77 0.23 15.19 -6.04
N GLN A 78 0.49 14.19 -5.19
CA GLN A 78 0.11 12.81 -5.45
C GLN A 78 -0.09 12.06 -4.13
N ILE A 79 -1.06 11.14 -4.11
CA ILE A 79 -1.24 10.17 -3.02
C ILE A 79 -0.68 8.83 -3.47
N ARG A 80 0.05 8.12 -2.61
CA ARG A 80 0.56 6.79 -2.88
C ARG A 80 0.09 5.78 -1.84
N PHE A 81 -0.19 4.57 -2.29
CA PHE A 81 -0.49 3.38 -1.52
C PHE A 81 0.73 2.46 -1.63
N VAL A 82 1.50 2.41 -0.57
CA VAL A 82 2.76 1.67 -0.49
C VAL A 82 2.43 0.33 0.17
N PRO A 83 2.60 -0.82 -0.49
CA PRO A 83 2.59 -2.11 0.20
C PRO A 83 3.87 -2.27 1.04
N GLY A 84 3.74 -2.85 2.22
CA GLY A 84 4.86 -3.12 3.13
C GLY A 84 4.63 -4.38 3.95
N VAL A 85 5.71 -4.99 4.42
CA VAL A 85 5.64 -6.16 5.29
C VAL A 85 6.24 -5.83 6.65
N ILE A 86 5.46 -6.05 7.71
CA ILE A 86 5.89 -5.93 9.10
C ILE A 86 5.40 -7.20 9.81
N ASP A 87 6.29 -7.87 10.55
CA ASP A 87 5.97 -9.07 11.32
C ASP A 87 5.20 -10.16 10.52
N GLU A 88 5.64 -10.39 9.28
CA GLU A 88 5.02 -11.34 8.32
C GLU A 88 3.59 -10.99 7.89
N GLU A 89 3.09 -9.81 8.23
CA GLU A 89 1.81 -9.30 7.76
C GLU A 89 2.00 -8.29 6.62
N LEU A 90 1.11 -8.32 5.63
CA LEU A 90 1.07 -7.32 4.56
C LEU A 90 0.20 -6.14 4.98
N LEU A 91 0.79 -4.96 5.05
CA LEU A 91 0.12 -3.70 5.37
C LEU A 91 0.19 -2.75 4.19
N VAL A 92 -0.62 -1.69 4.25
CA VAL A 92 -0.57 -0.58 3.29
C VAL A 92 -0.33 0.71 4.03
N LYS A 93 0.64 1.50 3.58
CA LYS A 93 0.81 2.88 3.99
C LYS A 93 0.25 3.80 2.92
N ILE A 94 -0.55 4.79 3.33
CA ILE A 94 -1.04 5.86 2.48
C ILE A 94 -0.16 7.06 2.75
N ILE A 95 0.45 7.61 1.71
CA ILE A 95 1.33 8.77 1.83
C ILE A 95 0.89 9.85 0.86
N SER A 96 0.98 11.10 1.29
CA SER A 96 0.90 12.23 0.38
C SER A 96 2.28 12.79 0.14
N ILE A 97 2.55 13.19 -1.11
CA ILE A 97 3.83 13.75 -1.50
C ILE A 97 3.67 15.09 -2.23
N ASP A 98 4.69 15.93 -2.12
CA ASP A 98 4.81 17.15 -2.92
C ASP A 98 5.39 16.87 -4.33
N VAL A 99 5.51 17.94 -5.14
CA VAL A 99 6.09 17.86 -6.50
C VAL A 99 7.56 17.43 -6.54
N SER A 100 8.27 17.54 -5.42
CA SER A 100 9.67 17.09 -5.27
C SER A 100 9.76 15.65 -4.77
N GLY A 101 8.63 15.03 -4.42
CA GLY A 101 8.56 13.69 -3.85
C GLY A 101 8.76 13.64 -2.34
N ASN A 102 8.76 14.78 -1.63
CA ASN A 102 8.83 14.77 -0.17
C ASN A 102 7.49 14.32 0.42
N VAL A 103 7.53 13.45 1.43
CA VAL A 103 6.34 13.03 2.18
C VAL A 103 5.81 14.21 3.00
N LEU A 104 4.51 14.47 2.86
CA LEU A 104 3.79 15.54 3.57
C LEU A 104 3.00 14.97 4.76
N ALA A 105 2.31 13.85 4.55
CA ALA A 105 1.60 13.11 5.59
C ALA A 105 1.59 11.60 5.27
N GLU A 106 1.39 10.78 6.30
CA GLU A 106 1.31 9.33 6.17
C GLU A 106 0.32 8.69 7.15
N GLU A 107 -0.33 7.61 6.71
CA GLU A 107 -1.29 6.82 7.48
C GLU A 107 -1.04 5.32 7.25
N LEU A 108 -1.13 4.51 8.29
CA LEU A 108 -0.99 3.05 8.19
C LEU A 108 -2.36 2.38 8.17
N VAL A 109 -2.53 1.39 7.29
CA VAL A 109 -3.76 0.63 7.12
C VAL A 109 -3.46 -0.86 7.21
N GLU A 110 -4.08 -1.50 8.19
CA GLU A 110 -4.00 -2.93 8.43
C GLU A 110 -5.05 -3.70 7.62
N GLN A 111 -4.76 -4.98 7.37
CA GLN A 111 -5.72 -5.86 6.71
C GLN A 111 -6.88 -6.19 7.67
N ASN A 112 -8.12 -6.03 7.20
CA ASN A 112 -9.28 -6.59 7.87
C ASN A 112 -9.60 -7.99 7.32
N LYS A 113 -9.21 -9.02 8.07
CA LYS A 113 -9.37 -10.43 7.68
C LYS A 113 -10.85 -10.91 7.76
N ASP A 114 -11.69 -10.20 8.50
CA ASP A 114 -13.11 -10.52 8.68
C ASP A 114 -14.02 -9.86 7.64
N LEU A 115 -13.50 -8.84 6.94
CA LEU A 115 -14.22 -8.15 5.88
C LEU A 115 -14.24 -9.01 4.60
N GLN A 116 -15.43 -9.46 4.20
CA GLN A 116 -15.66 -10.32 3.05
C GLN A 116 -16.47 -9.57 1.99
N ILE A 117 -15.80 -8.96 1.01
CA ILE A 117 -16.42 -8.15 -0.05
C ILE A 117 -16.65 -8.98 -1.31
N SER A 118 -15.82 -10.00 -1.55
CA SER A 118 -15.87 -10.90 -2.72
C SER A 118 -17.26 -11.48 -3.01
N ASN A 119 -18.01 -11.89 -1.98
CA ASN A 119 -19.37 -12.45 -2.13
C ASN A 119 -20.38 -11.45 -2.73
N GLN A 120 -20.10 -10.15 -2.64
CA GLN A 120 -20.95 -9.09 -3.18
C GLN A 120 -20.62 -8.77 -4.64
N LEU A 121 -19.44 -9.18 -5.12
CA LEU A 121 -18.93 -8.85 -6.45
C LEU A 121 -19.77 -9.45 -7.59
N ASN A 122 -20.31 -10.66 -7.38
CA ASN A 122 -21.17 -11.31 -8.37
C ASN A 122 -22.46 -10.50 -8.63
N GLY A 123 -23.00 -9.84 -7.60
CA GLY A 123 -24.20 -9.00 -7.71
C GLY A 123 -23.94 -7.69 -8.46
N ILE A 124 -22.75 -7.10 -8.32
CA ILE A 124 -22.44 -5.78 -8.88
C ILE A 124 -22.08 -5.82 -10.37
N SER A 125 -21.62 -6.97 -10.89
CA SER A 125 -21.29 -7.16 -12.31
C SER A 125 -22.45 -6.88 -13.27
N THR A 126 -23.69 -6.91 -12.76
CA THR A 126 -24.93 -6.69 -13.53
C THR A 126 -25.43 -5.25 -13.46
N ILE A 127 -24.82 -4.40 -12.62
CA ILE A 127 -25.23 -3.02 -12.43
C ILE A 127 -24.66 -2.18 -13.57
N GLY A 128 -25.55 -1.56 -14.35
CA GLY A 128 -25.13 -0.63 -15.41
C GLY A 128 -24.52 0.63 -14.82
N PHE A 129 -23.21 0.82 -15.06
CA PHE A 129 -22.47 2.04 -14.73
C PHE A 129 -22.64 3.08 -15.85
N ASN A 130 -22.77 4.37 -15.49
CA ASN A 130 -22.77 5.47 -16.45
C ASN A 130 -21.63 6.45 -16.15
N ARG A 131 -20.53 6.32 -16.91
CA ARG A 131 -19.34 7.18 -16.82
C ARG A 131 -19.64 8.65 -17.12
N GLU A 132 -20.66 8.92 -17.94
CA GLU A 132 -21.03 10.28 -18.37
C GLU A 132 -21.56 11.13 -17.20
N LEU A 133 -21.87 10.50 -16.06
CA LEU A 133 -22.25 11.21 -14.83
C LEU A 133 -21.05 11.81 -14.07
N ILE A 134 -19.81 11.45 -14.44
CA ILE A 134 -18.58 11.96 -13.81
C ILE A 134 -18.04 13.12 -14.65
N SER A 135 -18.19 14.34 -14.14
CA SER A 135 -17.83 15.57 -14.84
C SER A 135 -16.33 15.88 -14.83
N ASP A 136 -15.59 15.38 -13.84
CA ASP A 136 -14.14 15.57 -13.73
C ASP A 136 -13.42 14.52 -14.62
N PRO A 137 -12.69 14.93 -15.67
CA PRO A 137 -12.02 14.00 -16.58
C PRO A 137 -10.88 13.20 -15.93
N THR A 138 -10.23 13.75 -14.89
CA THR A 138 -9.20 13.04 -14.13
C THR A 138 -9.85 11.95 -13.32
N VAL A 139 -10.90 12.26 -12.56
CA VAL A 139 -11.69 11.26 -11.80
C VAL A 139 -12.24 10.19 -12.74
N ALA A 140 -12.80 10.60 -13.89
CA ALA A 140 -13.42 9.70 -14.85
C ALA A 140 -12.43 8.61 -15.34
N LYS A 141 -11.13 8.91 -15.48
CA LYS A 141 -10.11 7.93 -15.89
C LYS A 141 -9.90 6.82 -14.87
N HIS A 142 -10.08 7.13 -13.59
CA HIS A 142 -9.91 6.17 -12.51
C HIS A 142 -11.14 5.32 -12.24
N ILE A 143 -12.28 5.62 -12.85
CA ILE A 143 -13.47 4.81 -12.63
C ILE A 143 -13.36 3.47 -13.35
N LEU A 144 -13.41 2.41 -12.55
CA LEU A 144 -13.44 1.03 -13.00
C LEU A 144 -14.89 0.57 -13.16
N ARG A 145 -15.21 -0.14 -14.24
CA ARG A 145 -16.53 -0.75 -14.36
C ARG A 145 -16.70 -1.84 -13.30
N PHE A 146 -17.91 -2.03 -12.81
CA PHE A 146 -18.14 -2.97 -11.70
C PHE A 146 -17.93 -4.43 -12.07
N ASP A 147 -18.15 -4.79 -13.34
CA ASP A 147 -17.80 -6.11 -13.87
C ASP A 147 -16.28 -6.31 -13.91
N GLU A 148 -15.53 -5.30 -14.35
CA GLU A 148 -14.06 -5.33 -14.33
C GLU A 148 -13.50 -5.39 -12.91
N ALA A 149 -14.05 -4.61 -11.97
CA ALA A 149 -13.67 -4.65 -10.56
C ALA A 149 -13.88 -6.06 -9.96
N ALA A 150 -15.03 -6.67 -10.27
CA ALA A 150 -15.32 -8.04 -9.86
C ALA A 150 -14.34 -9.05 -10.48
N GLU A 151 -14.05 -8.92 -11.77
CA GLU A 151 -13.09 -9.77 -12.49
C GLU A 151 -11.69 -9.67 -11.89
N TYR A 152 -11.21 -8.47 -11.59
CA TYR A 152 -9.87 -8.25 -11.04
C TYR A 152 -9.71 -8.90 -9.67
N MET A 153 -10.66 -8.67 -8.77
CA MET A 153 -10.63 -9.25 -7.43
C MET A 153 -10.81 -10.78 -7.45
N ASN A 154 -11.68 -11.31 -8.32
CA ASN A 154 -11.84 -12.75 -8.47
C ASN A 154 -10.59 -13.43 -9.03
N SER A 155 -9.94 -12.79 -10.01
CA SER A 155 -8.69 -13.29 -10.61
C SER A 155 -7.58 -13.36 -9.56
N TRP A 156 -7.50 -12.37 -8.68
CA TRP A 156 -6.59 -12.39 -7.54
C TRP A 156 -6.86 -13.56 -6.60
N GLY A 157 -8.11 -13.77 -6.16
CA GLY A 157 -8.47 -14.87 -5.26
C GLY A 157 -8.25 -16.28 -5.83
N GLN A 158 -8.13 -16.41 -7.15
CA GLN A 158 -7.86 -17.69 -7.82
C GLN A 158 -6.37 -17.98 -8.01
N LYS A 159 -5.47 -17.04 -7.71
CA LYS A 159 -4.03 -17.26 -7.92
C LYS A 159 -3.39 -18.13 -6.85
N SER A 160 -2.47 -18.98 -7.30
CA SER A 160 -1.64 -19.80 -6.43
C SER A 160 -0.45 -19.00 -5.90
N ASN A 161 0.05 -19.39 -4.73
CA ASN A 161 1.25 -18.78 -4.12
C ASN A 161 2.51 -18.96 -4.99
N GLN A 162 2.51 -19.89 -5.95
CA GLN A 162 3.67 -20.15 -6.82
C GLN A 162 3.90 -19.02 -7.83
N ASP A 163 2.84 -18.33 -8.24
CA ASP A 163 2.91 -17.25 -9.25
C ASP A 163 3.03 -15.87 -8.60
N ILE A 164 3.05 -15.78 -7.26
CA ILE A 164 2.86 -14.51 -6.54
C ILE A 164 3.94 -13.47 -6.88
N ASN A 165 5.19 -13.92 -7.06
CA ASN A 165 6.28 -13.03 -7.45
C ASN A 165 6.12 -12.51 -8.88
N GLU A 166 5.58 -13.33 -9.79
CA GLU A 166 5.37 -12.92 -11.17
C GLU A 166 4.26 -11.88 -11.28
N VAL A 167 3.13 -12.09 -10.59
CA VAL A 167 1.97 -11.19 -10.69
C VAL A 167 2.22 -9.87 -9.97
N THR A 168 3.04 -9.85 -8.91
CA THR A 168 3.41 -8.64 -8.16
C THR A 168 4.58 -7.87 -8.78
N SER A 169 5.25 -8.43 -9.80
CA SER A 169 6.43 -7.84 -10.43
C SER A 169 6.20 -7.30 -11.85
N PHE A 170 6.73 -6.12 -12.09
CA PHE A 170 6.64 -5.34 -13.32
C PHE A 170 8.07 -5.15 -13.82
N GLY A 171 8.38 -5.67 -15.01
CA GLY A 171 9.77 -5.66 -15.52
C GLY A 171 10.77 -6.39 -14.61
N GLY A 172 10.31 -7.40 -13.85
CA GLY A 172 11.15 -8.19 -12.95
C GLY A 172 11.38 -7.61 -11.55
N MET A 173 10.77 -6.45 -11.23
CA MET A 173 10.81 -5.87 -9.88
C MET A 173 9.40 -5.72 -9.33
N ARG A 174 9.21 -5.95 -8.02
CA ARG A 174 7.91 -5.78 -7.39
C ARG A 174 7.47 -4.31 -7.44
N VAL A 175 6.16 -4.08 -7.57
CA VAL A 175 5.61 -2.72 -7.48
C VAL A 175 5.97 -2.10 -6.14
N ARG A 176 6.51 -0.87 -6.13
CA ARG A 176 6.90 -0.18 -4.89
C ARG A 176 5.75 0.55 -4.22
N HIS A 177 4.89 1.17 -5.02
CA HIS A 177 3.71 1.89 -4.59
C HIS A 177 2.75 2.03 -5.76
N PHE A 178 1.49 2.34 -5.46
CA PHE A 178 0.45 2.70 -6.41
C PHE A 178 0.06 4.14 -6.17
N SER A 179 -0.13 4.95 -7.20
CA SER A 179 -0.30 6.39 -7.06
C SER A 179 -1.58 6.89 -7.70
N ILE A 180 -2.20 7.89 -7.09
CA ILE A 180 -3.44 8.50 -7.57
C ILE A 180 -3.44 10.01 -7.32
N GLU A 181 -4.15 10.74 -8.17
CA GLU A 181 -4.27 12.19 -8.08
C GLU A 181 -5.15 12.60 -6.87
N PRO A 182 -4.83 13.71 -6.18
CA PRO A 182 -5.51 14.11 -4.95
C PRO A 182 -7.01 14.36 -5.16
N ASN A 183 -7.41 14.91 -6.30
CA ASN A 183 -8.82 15.15 -6.62
C ASN A 183 -9.64 13.86 -6.76
N VAL A 184 -9.01 12.74 -7.12
CA VAL A 184 -9.66 11.43 -7.14
C VAL A 184 -9.93 10.95 -5.72
N VAL A 185 -8.98 11.12 -4.80
CA VAL A 185 -9.17 10.81 -3.38
C VAL A 185 -10.24 11.71 -2.76
N SER A 186 -10.26 13.01 -3.08
CA SER A 186 -11.36 13.89 -2.69
C SER A 186 -12.71 13.38 -3.19
N HIS A 187 -12.78 12.92 -4.44
CA HIS A 187 -14.01 12.35 -4.99
C HIS A 187 -14.41 11.02 -4.33
N MET A 188 -13.45 10.22 -3.85
CA MET A 188 -13.73 9.02 -3.05
C MET A 188 -14.36 9.39 -1.70
N ILE A 189 -13.82 10.40 -1.01
CA ILE A 189 -14.36 10.91 0.26
C ILE A 189 -15.81 11.39 0.10
N ASP A 190 -16.10 12.10 -0.99
CA ASP A 190 -17.43 12.66 -1.28
C ASP A 190 -18.52 11.61 -1.51
N GLN A 191 -18.17 10.32 -1.69
CA GLN A 191 -19.15 9.24 -1.87
C GLN A 191 -19.99 8.95 -0.61
N ARG A 192 -19.64 9.54 0.54
CA ARG A 192 -20.30 9.33 1.85
C ARG A 192 -20.32 7.88 2.30
N ALA A 193 -19.27 7.14 1.95
CA ALA A 193 -19.02 5.81 2.45
C ALA A 193 -18.56 5.88 3.92
N GLU A 194 -18.71 4.80 4.67
CA GLU A 194 -18.10 4.65 6.00
C GLU A 194 -16.57 4.56 5.88
N PHE A 195 -16.09 3.85 4.85
CA PHE A 195 -14.68 3.75 4.49
C PHE A 195 -14.54 3.43 2.99
N ILE A 196 -13.34 3.63 2.47
CA ILE A 196 -12.94 3.17 1.14
C ILE A 196 -12.10 1.91 1.34
N ASN A 197 -12.59 0.77 0.87
CA ASN A 197 -11.83 -0.46 0.91
C ASN A 197 -10.86 -0.51 -0.26
N LEU A 198 -9.56 -0.63 0.03
CA LEU A 198 -8.57 -1.07 -0.95
C LEU A 198 -8.51 -2.60 -0.94
N SER A 199 -8.74 -3.21 -2.10
CA SER A 199 -8.50 -4.63 -2.36
C SER A 199 -7.39 -4.80 -3.39
N TRP A 200 -6.65 -5.90 -3.29
CA TRP A 200 -5.77 -6.34 -4.38
C TRP A 200 -6.56 -7.05 -5.47
N GLY A 201 -6.21 -6.76 -6.72
CA GLY A 201 -6.77 -7.39 -7.92
C GLY A 201 -5.67 -7.81 -8.89
N LEU A 202 -6.05 -8.57 -9.92
CA LEU A 202 -5.22 -8.80 -11.10
C LEU A 202 -5.90 -8.22 -12.32
N ASN A 203 -5.21 -7.35 -13.05
CA ASN A 203 -5.76 -6.79 -14.27
C ASN A 203 -5.79 -7.82 -15.42
N LYS A 204 -6.25 -7.42 -16.61
CA LYS A 204 -6.33 -8.31 -17.80
C LYS A 204 -4.98 -8.90 -18.24
N ASN A 205 -3.88 -8.28 -17.81
CA ASN A 205 -2.50 -8.75 -18.05
C ASN A 205 -1.95 -9.61 -16.91
N ASN A 206 -2.81 -10.05 -15.98
CA ASN A 206 -2.44 -10.88 -14.84
C ASN A 206 -1.38 -10.22 -13.94
N LYS A 207 -1.44 -8.88 -13.80
CA LYS A 207 -0.56 -8.09 -12.94
C LYS A 207 -1.32 -7.45 -11.79
N LEU A 208 -0.66 -7.38 -10.63
CA LEU A 208 -1.19 -6.78 -9.41
C LEU A 208 -1.70 -5.37 -9.69
N THR A 209 -2.90 -5.09 -9.22
CA THR A 209 -3.56 -3.79 -9.35
C THR A 209 -4.43 -3.51 -8.12
N THR A 210 -4.95 -2.29 -8.03
CA THR A 210 -5.67 -1.79 -6.85
C THR A 210 -7.16 -1.65 -7.14
N VAL A 211 -8.05 -2.21 -6.34
CA VAL A 211 -9.49 -1.97 -6.51
C VAL A 211 -10.00 -1.24 -5.29
N PHE A 212 -10.41 0.02 -5.46
CA PHE A 212 -11.02 0.82 -4.40
C PHE A 212 -12.54 0.76 -4.49
N LEU A 213 -13.17 0.40 -3.36
CA LEU A 213 -14.61 0.24 -3.26
C LEU A 213 -15.14 1.03 -2.07
N PRO A 214 -16.08 1.96 -2.24
CA PRO A 214 -16.81 2.58 -1.13
C PRO A 214 -17.68 1.54 -0.42
N VAL A 215 -17.57 1.46 0.90
CA VAL A 215 -18.30 0.49 1.73
C VAL A 215 -19.02 1.21 2.88
N THR A 216 -20.27 0.80 3.13
CA THR A 216 -21.10 1.28 4.24
C THR A 216 -21.88 0.11 4.82
N ASN A 217 -21.87 -0.07 6.16
CA ASN A 217 -22.53 -1.21 6.81
C ASN A 217 -22.10 -2.57 6.22
N SER A 218 -20.79 -2.71 5.93
CA SER A 218 -20.21 -3.89 5.27
C SER A 218 -20.76 -4.19 3.87
N LYS A 219 -21.39 -3.23 3.18
CA LYS A 219 -21.91 -3.39 1.82
C LYS A 219 -21.24 -2.44 0.85
N ILE A 220 -20.89 -2.94 -0.34
CA ILE A 220 -20.37 -2.10 -1.43
C ILE A 220 -21.47 -1.11 -1.85
N GLN A 221 -21.16 0.17 -1.81
CA GLN A 221 -22.07 1.24 -2.17
C GLN A 221 -21.77 1.67 -3.62
N LEU A 222 -22.55 1.22 -4.60
CA LEU A 222 -22.29 1.56 -6.01
C LEU A 222 -23.43 2.38 -6.62
N THR A 223 -23.04 3.26 -7.54
CA THR A 223 -23.94 4.08 -8.34
C THR A 223 -24.71 3.19 -9.30
N THR A 224 -26.01 3.07 -9.06
CA THR A 224 -26.93 2.45 -10.02
C THR A 224 -27.55 3.54 -10.88
N LYS A 225 -28.12 3.16 -12.04
CA LYS A 225 -28.91 4.05 -12.91
C LYS A 225 -30.04 4.82 -12.20
N ASN A 226 -30.41 4.44 -10.97
CA ASN A 226 -31.54 4.98 -10.21
C ASN A 226 -31.13 5.84 -8.99
N GLY A 227 -29.86 6.27 -8.88
CA GLY A 227 -29.49 7.37 -7.97
C GLY A 227 -28.95 6.98 -6.59
N ASN A 228 -28.08 5.97 -6.49
CA ASN A 228 -27.14 5.87 -5.36
C ASN A 228 -25.78 6.45 -5.76
N SER A 229 -24.97 6.90 -4.79
CA SER A 229 -23.62 7.47 -5.00
C SER A 229 -22.53 6.47 -4.63
N GLY A 230 -21.63 6.17 -5.56
CA GLY A 230 -20.45 5.33 -5.33
C GLY A 230 -19.83 4.81 -6.64
N SER A 231 -18.52 4.83 -6.76
CA SER A 231 -17.80 4.30 -7.93
C SER A 231 -16.74 3.31 -7.46
N ALA A 232 -16.41 2.33 -8.30
CA ALA A 232 -15.20 1.54 -8.12
C ALA A 232 -14.05 2.30 -8.77
N TYR A 233 -12.87 2.28 -8.17
CA TYR A 233 -11.71 2.97 -8.72
C TYR A 233 -10.51 2.04 -8.86
N ASP A 234 -9.68 2.32 -9.86
CA ASP A 234 -8.38 1.69 -10.11
C ASP A 234 -7.54 2.63 -11.00
N PHE A 235 -6.63 2.08 -11.79
CA PHE A 235 -5.72 2.76 -12.70
C PHE A 235 -4.70 3.64 -11.98
N THR A 236 -4.25 3.19 -10.82
CA THR A 236 -3.15 3.81 -10.08
C THR A 236 -1.80 3.59 -10.77
N ASN A 237 -0.85 4.51 -10.57
CA ASN A 237 0.49 4.46 -11.17
C ASN A 237 1.56 3.84 -10.23
N PRO A 238 2.45 2.94 -10.67
CA PRO A 238 2.61 2.47 -12.03
C PRO A 238 1.49 1.50 -12.37
N CYS A 239 0.77 1.85 -13.41
CA CYS A 239 -0.04 0.91 -14.11
C CYS A 239 0.89 0.07 -14.98
N PRO A 240 0.60 -1.22 -15.25
CA PRO A 240 1.41 -1.99 -16.19
C PRO A 240 1.56 -1.21 -17.49
N PRO A 241 2.63 -1.45 -18.30
CA PRO A 241 2.85 -0.74 -19.56
C PRO A 241 1.67 -0.79 -20.56
N GLU A 242 0.65 -1.57 -20.22
CA GLU A 242 -0.64 -1.70 -20.88
C GLU A 242 -1.74 -1.59 -19.81
N CYS A 243 -1.98 -0.40 -19.25
CA CYS A 243 -3.33 -0.14 -18.75
C CYS A 243 -4.27 -0.40 -19.90
N ASP A 244 -5.36 -1.13 -19.65
CA ASP A 244 -6.39 -1.25 -20.65
C ASP A 244 -6.79 0.17 -21.09
N PRO A 245 -6.63 0.50 -22.38
CA PRO A 245 -7.14 1.76 -22.87
C PRO A 245 -8.66 1.72 -22.63
N ASN A 246 -9.11 2.67 -21.81
CA ASN A 246 -10.52 2.98 -21.66
C ASN A 246 -11.17 3.29 -23.02
#